data_AF-A0A950WUM0-F1
#
_entry.id   AF-A0A950WUM0-F1
#
_cell.length_a   1.000
_cell.length_b   1.000
_cell.length_c   1.000
_cell.angle_alpha   90.00
_cell.angle_beta   90.00
_cell.angle_gamma   90.00
#
_symmetry.space_group_name_H-M   'P 1'
#
loop_
_entity.id
_entity.type
_entity.pdbx_description
1 polymer ?
#
loop_
_entity_poly.entity_id
_entity_poly.type
_entity_poly.pdbx_seq_one_letter_code
_entity_poly.pdbx_strand_id
1 'polypeptide(L)' 'MATRSIAEVIGRHLDVPVRSIAPDAAGEHFGWLAPFFAIDVATSSTITQQLLDWHPIEPGLLDDLEKGHYFS' A
#
# COMPACT_ATOMS: atom_id res chain seq x y z
N MET A 1 3.46 -4.18 -6.89
CA MET A 1 2.18 -3.74 -7.51
C MET A 1 1.25 -3.00 -6.54
N ALA A 2 1.10 -3.47 -5.31
CA ALA A 2 0.19 -2.85 -4.32
C ALA A 2 0.56 -1.39 -3.99
N THR A 3 1.83 -1.09 -3.70
CA THR A 3 2.31 0.26 -3.32
C THR A 3 2.04 1.33 -4.38
N ARG A 4 2.23 1.00 -5.68
CA ARG A 4 1.88 1.90 -6.78
C ARG A 4 0.39 2.23 -6.80
N SER A 5 -0.46 1.22 -6.67
CA SER A 5 -1.92 1.38 -6.72
C SER A 5 -2.42 2.25 -5.56
N ILE A 6 -1.88 2.01 -4.35
CA ILE A 6 -2.18 2.84 -3.16
C ILE A 6 -1.79 4.31 -3.41
N ALA A 7 -0.57 4.55 -3.92
CA ALA A 7 -0.11 5.91 -4.22
C ALA A 7 -1.01 6.61 -5.26
N GLU A 8 -1.45 5.88 -6.30
CA GLU A 8 -2.35 6.40 -7.33
C GLU A 8 -3.74 6.77 -6.79
N VAL A 9 -4.34 5.96 -5.91
CA VAL A 9 -5.62 6.30 -5.27
C VAL A 9 -5.48 7.56 -4.42
N ILE A 10 -4.45 7.62 -3.57
CA ILE A 10 -4.17 8.79 -2.72
C ILE A 10 -3.96 10.05 -3.57
N GLY A 11 -3.14 9.96 -4.62
CA GLY A 11 -2.87 11.08 -5.52
C GLY A 11 -4.11 11.61 -6.22
N ARG A 12 -5.02 10.72 -6.66
CA ARG A 12 -6.31 11.12 -7.25
C ARG A 12 -7.21 11.86 -6.26
N HIS A 13 -7.34 11.35 -5.04
CA HIS A 13 -8.21 11.98 -4.03
C HIS A 13 -7.69 13.33 -3.54
N LEU A 14 -6.37 13.51 -3.50
CA LEU A 14 -5.72 14.74 -3.04
C LEU A 14 -5.36 15.72 -4.18
N ASP A 15 -5.64 15.38 -5.43
CA ASP A 15 -5.23 16.14 -6.63
C ASP A 15 -3.72 16.45 -6.67
N VAL A 16 -2.89 15.44 -6.39
CA VAL A 16 -1.42 15.55 -6.42
C VAL A 16 -0.78 14.52 -7.35
N PRO A 17 0.31 14.90 -8.05
CA PRO A 17 0.97 14.00 -9.00
C PRO A 17 1.68 12.84 -8.29
N VAL A 18 1.57 11.64 -8.87
CA VAL A 18 2.30 10.45 -8.42
C VAL A 18 3.49 10.20 -9.34
N ARG A 19 4.66 9.94 -8.75
CA ARG A 19 5.90 9.69 -9.47
C ARG A 19 6.48 8.32 -9.10
N SER A 20 6.87 7.55 -10.12
CA SER A 20 7.69 6.35 -9.92
C SER A 20 9.14 6.74 -9.65
N ILE A 21 9.74 6.11 -8.64
CA ILE A 21 11.16 6.27 -8.31
C ILE A 21 11.92 5.05 -8.85
N ALA A 22 13.03 5.29 -9.54
CA ALA A 22 13.88 4.24 -10.05
C ALA A 22 14.65 3.55 -8.89
N PRO A 23 14.98 2.25 -8.98
CA PRO A 23 15.63 1.52 -7.89
C PRO A 23 16.96 2.13 -7.41
N ASP A 24 17.74 2.69 -8.33
CA ASP A 24 19.02 3.37 -8.05
C ASP A 24 18.84 4.69 -7.31
N ALA A 25 17.73 5.39 -7.51
CA ALA A 25 17.36 6.62 -6.81
C ALA A 25 16.60 6.38 -5.49
N ALA A 26 16.19 5.13 -5.20
CA ALA A 26 15.36 4.82 -4.04
C ALA A 26 16.07 5.11 -2.70
N GLY A 27 17.40 4.93 -2.65
CA GLY A 27 18.19 5.22 -1.45
C GLY A 27 18.19 6.70 -1.07
N GLU A 28 18.34 7.59 -2.05
CA GLU A 28 18.25 9.04 -1.84
C GLU A 28 16.84 9.47 -1.45
N HIS A 29 15.82 8.88 -2.09
CA HIS A 29 14.44 9.28 -1.88
C HIS A 29 13.84 8.79 -0.55
N PHE A 30 14.04 7.51 -0.22
CA PHE A 30 13.44 6.86 0.96
C PHE A 30 14.39 6.75 2.16
N GLY A 31 15.69 7.04 1.99
CA GLY A 31 16.67 6.95 3.07
C GLY A 31 16.72 5.55 3.70
N TRP A 32 16.61 5.48 5.03
CA TRP A 32 16.64 4.21 5.77
C TRP A 32 15.47 3.27 5.44
N LEU A 33 14.39 3.77 4.82
CA LEU A 33 13.25 2.97 4.41
C LEU A 33 13.46 2.28 3.05
N ALA A 34 14.45 2.71 2.26
CA ALA A 34 14.70 2.18 0.92
C ALA A 34 14.82 0.64 0.87
N PRO A 35 15.51 -0.04 1.82
CA PRO A 35 15.59 -1.50 1.82
C PRO A 35 14.23 -2.19 1.94
N PHE A 36 13.28 -1.60 2.66
CA PHE A 36 11.93 -2.18 2.83
C PHE A 36 11.07 -2.02 1.57
N PHE A 37 11.23 -0.92 0.84
CA PHE A 37 10.55 -0.71 -0.45
C PHE A 37 11.17 -1.51 -1.60
N ALA A 38 12.42 -1.94 -1.47
CA ALA A 38 13.14 -2.73 -2.47
C ALA A 38 12.78 -4.23 -2.45
N ILE A 39 12.15 -4.72 -1.38
CA ILE A 39 11.83 -6.14 -1.21
C ILE A 39 10.36 -6.37 -1.52
N ASP A 40 10.06 -7.42 -2.28
CA ASP A 40 8.69 -7.90 -2.44
C ASP A 40 8.29 -8.74 -1.22
N VAL A 41 7.33 -8.24 -0.45
CA VAL A 41 6.86 -8.89 0.79
C VAL A 41 5.40 -9.30 0.61
N ALA A 42 5.19 -10.33 -0.22
CA ALA A 42 3.88 -10.95 -0.34
C ALA A 42 3.54 -11.67 0.98
N THR A 43 2.41 -11.30 1.58
CA THR A 43 1.92 -11.91 2.82
C THR A 43 0.52 -12.47 2.64
N SER A 44 0.16 -13.41 3.51
CA SER A 44 -1.17 -14.00 3.59
C SER A 44 -1.65 -14.00 5.03
N SER A 45 -2.96 -13.83 5.23
CA SER A 45 -3.61 -13.97 6.54
C SER A 45 -4.19 -15.36 6.79
N THR A 46 -4.00 -16.34 5.89
CA THR A 46 -4.65 -17.67 5.97
C THR A 46 -4.41 -18.38 7.31
N ILE A 47 -3.17 -18.39 7.82
CA ILE A 47 -2.84 -19.06 9.09
C ILE A 47 -3.55 -18.36 10.26
N THR A 48 -3.57 -17.03 10.28
CA THR A 48 -4.26 -16.25 11.31
C THR A 48 -5.76 -16.54 11.32
N GLN A 49 -6.38 -16.60 10.13
CA GLN A 49 -7.80 -16.94 10.01
C GLN A 49 -8.09 -18.34 10.55
N GLN A 50 -7.28 -19.35 10.19
CA GLN A 50 -7.45 -20.72 10.66
C GLN A 50 -7.24 -20.87 12.17
N LEU A 51 -6.25 -20.19 12.74
CA LEU A 51 -5.92 -20.31 14.17
C LEU A 51 -6.95 -19.61 15.07
N LEU A 52 -7.50 -18.49 14.59
CA LEU A 52 -8.37 -17.63 15.41
C LEU A 52 -9.85 -17.74 15.05
N ASP A 53 -10.20 -18.57 14.06
CA ASP A 53 -11.54 -18.59 13.43
C ASP A 53 -11.99 -17.18 12.98
N TRP A 54 -11.01 -16.33 12.66
CA TRP A 54 -11.22 -14.95 12.25
C TRP A 54 -11.48 -14.89 10.76
N HIS A 55 -12.56 -14.23 10.38
CA HIS A 55 -12.96 -14.05 8.99
C HIS A 55 -13.04 -12.54 8.69
N PRO A 56 -12.15 -11.99 7.83
CA PRO A 56 -12.22 -10.59 7.42
C PRO A 56 -13.55 -10.30 6.70
N ILE A 57 -14.33 -9.34 7.21
CA ILE A 57 -15.63 -8.94 6.63
C ILE A 57 -15.59 -7.56 5.96
N GLU A 58 -14.56 -6.78 6.27
CA GLU A 58 -14.38 -5.43 5.73
C GLU A 58 -13.76 -5.48 4.33
N PRO A 59 -13.99 -4.44 3.51
CA PRO A 59 -13.42 -4.37 2.16
C PRO A 59 -11.90 -4.37 2.18
N GLY A 60 -11.31 -4.69 1.01
CA GLY A 60 -9.89 -4.53 0.80
C GLY A 60 -9.47 -3.06 0.88
N LEU A 61 -8.20 -2.82 1.19
CA LEU A 61 -7.65 -1.48 1.38
C LEU A 61 -7.94 -0.52 0.21
N LEU A 62 -7.81 -0.99 -1.04
CA LEU A 62 -8.04 -0.12 -2.21
C LEU A 62 -9.52 0.31 -2.30
N ASP A 63 -10.45 -0.63 -2.11
CA ASP A 63 -11.89 -0.33 -2.12
C ASP A 63 -12.27 0.62 -0.99
N ASP A 64 -11.62 0.50 0.17
CA ASP A 64 -11.89 1.39 1.29
C ASP A 64 -11.31 2.80 1.10
N LEU A 65 -10.10 2.91 0.53
CA LEU A 65 -9.51 4.20 0.15
C LEU A 65 -10.39 4.96 -0.86
N GLU A 66 -10.96 4.26 -1.85
CA GLU A 66 -11.85 4.85 -2.87
C GLU A 66 -13.15 5.44 -2.29
N LYS A 67 -13.56 5.03 -1.08
CA LYS A 67 -14.72 5.66 -0.41
C LYS A 67 -14.45 7.10 0.04
N GLY A 68 -13.20 7.55 0.03
CA GLY A 68 -12.85 8.96 0.22
C GLY A 68 -12.82 9.45 1.68
N HIS A 69 -13.21 8.64 2.66
CA HIS A 69 -13.32 9.04 4.06
C HIS A 69 -11.97 9.35 4.75
N TYR A 70 -10.85 9.00 4.11
CA TYR A 70 -9.49 9.33 4.54
C TYR A 70 -9.00 10.72 4.08
N PHE A 71 -9.75 11.42 3.22
CA PHE A 71 -9.27 12.62 2.51
C PHE A 71 -10.11 13.87 2.76
N SER A 72 -10.94 13.87 3.81
CA SER A 72 -11.85 14.96 4.21
C SER A 72 -11.46 15.60 5.53
#